data_AF-A0A1V1P222-F1
#
_entry.id   AF-A0A1V1P222-F1
#
_cell.length_a   1.000
_cell.length_b   1.000
_cell.length_c   1.000
_cell.angle_alpha   90.00
_cell.angle_beta   90.00
_cell.angle_gamma   90.00
#
_symmetry.space_group_name_H-M   'P 1'
#
loop_
_entity.id
_entity.type
_entity.pdbx_description
1 polymer ?
#
loop_
_entity_poly.entity_id
_entity_poly.type
_entity_poly.pdbx_seq_one_letter_code
_entity_poly.pdbx_strand_id
1 'polypeptide(L)'
;MNQFNLINDRWFAWQMIPGYIGEKSVPYCSPIYLKSVKPLKTGKGLIKIDFINVFYAEGVQNFSLQLKVLKRAENYLVSEIIYNANETSERCAVISHIEFEWVKRFCPELWYNRPPSSCSSIDSNSITEYLNEVFLKR
;
A
#
# COMPACT_ATOMS: atom_id res chain seq x y z
N MET A 1 -12.16 -19.80 7.45
CA MET A 1 -10.82 -19.27 7.08
C MET A 1 -10.91 -17.75 7.11
N ASN A 2 -10.01 -17.09 7.84
CA ASN A 2 -9.98 -15.63 7.89
C ASN A 2 -9.47 -15.08 6.56
N GLN A 3 -10.20 -14.15 5.96
CA GLN A 3 -9.80 -13.49 4.72
C GLN A 3 -9.18 -12.12 5.04
N PHE A 4 -8.16 -11.75 4.27
CA PHE A 4 -7.52 -10.45 4.39
C PHE A 4 -8.51 -9.31 4.14
N ASN A 5 -8.51 -8.35 5.07
CA ASN A 5 -9.39 -7.19 5.05
C ASN A 5 -8.58 -5.90 5.03
N LEU A 6 -9.01 -4.99 4.15
CA LEU A 6 -8.55 -3.61 4.17
C LEU A 6 -9.34 -2.87 5.23
N ILE A 7 -8.64 -2.15 6.10
CA ILE A 7 -9.22 -1.44 7.24
C ILE A 7 -8.78 0.01 7.12
N ASN A 8 -9.74 0.94 7.23
CA ASN A 8 -9.45 2.36 7.22
C ASN A 8 -8.46 2.72 8.33
N ASP A 9 -7.72 3.80 8.10
CA ASP A 9 -6.78 4.40 9.04
C ASP A 9 -5.66 3.44 9.45
N ARG A 10 -5.18 2.64 8.47
CA ARG A 10 -4.07 1.69 8.66
C ARG A 10 -3.06 1.72 7.54
N TRP A 11 -1.83 1.35 7.90
CA TRP A 11 -0.76 1.13 6.96
C TRP A 11 -0.81 -0.26 6.32
N PHE A 12 -0.51 -0.30 5.03
CA PHE A 12 -0.38 -1.51 4.25
C PHE A 12 0.85 -1.44 3.35
N ALA A 13 1.40 -2.61 3.01
CA ALA A 13 2.42 -2.74 1.99
C ALA A 13 1.73 -2.76 0.63
N TRP A 14 2.13 -1.86 -0.27
CA TRP A 14 1.66 -1.83 -1.65
C TRP A 14 2.78 -2.23 -2.60
N GLN A 15 2.54 -3.27 -3.38
CA GLN A 15 3.42 -3.70 -4.47
C GLN A 15 2.64 -3.70 -5.79
N MET A 16 3.08 -2.90 -6.76
CA MET A 16 2.44 -2.77 -8.06
C MET A 16 3.32 -3.30 -9.18
N ILE A 17 2.75 -4.09 -10.08
CA ILE A 17 3.43 -4.68 -11.24
C ILE A 17 2.59 -4.44 -12.52
N PRO A 18 3.19 -3.94 -13.61
CA PRO A 18 4.52 -3.33 -13.64
C PRO A 18 4.57 -2.05 -12.78
N GLY A 19 5.77 -1.75 -12.25
CA GLY A 19 6.05 -0.47 -11.60
C GLY A 19 6.17 0.69 -12.60
N TYR A 20 6.81 1.77 -12.17
CA TYR A 20 7.09 2.95 -13.02
C TYR A 20 8.46 2.89 -13.71
N ILE A 21 9.34 2.01 -13.25
CA ILE A 21 10.72 1.87 -13.71
C ILE A 21 10.96 0.47 -14.27
N GLY A 22 12.01 0.35 -15.09
CA GLY A 22 12.34 -0.90 -15.77
C GLY A 22 11.40 -1.20 -16.93
N GLU A 23 11.68 -2.29 -17.65
CA GLU A 23 10.99 -2.57 -18.90
C GLU A 23 9.60 -3.19 -18.66
N LYS A 24 9.49 -4.18 -17.76
CA LYS A 24 8.24 -4.95 -17.55
C LYS A 24 8.03 -5.54 -16.15
N SER A 25 9.11 -5.82 -15.41
CA SER A 25 9.01 -6.72 -14.24
C SER A 25 9.46 -6.10 -12.92
N VAL A 26 9.93 -4.85 -12.92
CA VAL A 26 10.37 -4.19 -11.68
C VAL A 26 9.12 -3.67 -10.96
N PRO A 27 8.82 -4.17 -9.74
CA PRO A 27 7.68 -3.68 -9.00
C PRO A 27 7.93 -2.28 -8.46
N TYR A 28 6.86 -1.49 -8.37
CA TYR A 28 6.84 -0.32 -7.50
C TYR A 28 6.38 -0.74 -6.10
N CYS A 29 7.16 -0.41 -5.08
CA CYS A 29 6.84 -0.73 -3.69
C CYS A 29 6.72 0.55 -2.87
N SER A 30 5.64 0.68 -2.09
CA SER A 30 5.48 1.80 -1.16
C SER A 30 4.59 1.42 0.03
N PRO A 31 4.86 1.93 1.24
CA PRO A 31 3.87 1.99 2.30
C PRO A 31 2.69 2.87 1.85
N ILE A 32 1.47 2.39 2.08
CA ILE A 32 0.27 3.19 1.88
C ILE A 32 -0.50 3.33 3.19
N TYR A 33 -0.96 4.54 3.49
CA TYR A 33 -1.91 4.76 4.58
C TYR A 33 -3.32 4.81 4.00
N LEU A 34 -4.10 3.76 4.24
CA LEU A 34 -5.45 3.63 3.71
C LEU A 34 -6.41 4.54 4.49
N LYS A 35 -6.95 5.56 3.84
CA LYS A 35 -7.95 6.47 4.42
C LYS A 35 -9.36 5.89 4.36
N SER A 36 -9.69 5.26 3.23
CA SER A 36 -11.04 4.76 3.00
C SER A 36 -11.03 3.53 2.10
N VAL A 37 -11.88 2.55 2.41
CA VAL A 37 -12.26 1.47 1.51
C VAL A 37 -13.78 1.37 1.41
N LYS A 38 -14.31 1.33 0.18
CA LYS A 38 -15.75 1.25 -0.09
C LYS A 38 -16.03 0.19 -1.16
N PRO A 39 -16.75 -0.90 -0.83
CA PRO A 39 -17.27 -1.80 -1.85
C PRO A 39 -18.27 -1.08 -2.76
N LEU A 40 -18.13 -1.24 -4.08
CA LEU A 40 -19.04 -0.60 -5.05
C LEU A 40 -20.34 -1.39 -5.29
N LYS A 41 -20.49 -2.57 -4.66
CA LYS A 41 -21.70 -3.42 -4.71
C LYS A 41 -22.19 -3.75 -6.13
N THR A 42 -21.28 -3.84 -7.09
CA THR A 42 -21.59 -4.15 -8.51
C THR A 42 -21.69 -5.64 -8.82
N GLY A 43 -21.44 -6.52 -7.85
CA GLY A 43 -21.27 -7.97 -8.07
C GLY A 43 -19.95 -8.36 -8.74
N LYS A 44 -19.14 -7.41 -9.21
CA LYS A 44 -17.88 -7.65 -9.94
C LYS A 44 -16.62 -7.65 -9.04
N GLY A 45 -16.78 -7.68 -7.72
CA GLY A 45 -15.65 -7.61 -6.78
C GLY A 45 -14.92 -6.27 -6.77
N LEU A 46 -15.60 -5.17 -7.12
CA LEU A 46 -15.01 -3.83 -7.18
C LEU A 46 -15.02 -3.12 -5.83
N ILE A 47 -13.88 -2.54 -5.47
CA ILE A 47 -13.72 -1.65 -4.32
C ILE A 47 -13.12 -0.32 -4.78
N LYS A 48 -13.52 0.77 -4.15
CA LYS A 48 -12.83 2.05 -4.23
C LYS A 48 -11.98 2.22 -2.98
N ILE A 49 -10.73 2.63 -3.14
CA ILE A 49 -9.84 2.96 -2.03
C ILE A 49 -9.32 4.39 -2.17
N ASP A 50 -9.19 5.06 -1.04
CA ASP A 50 -8.49 6.34 -0.92
C ASP A 50 -7.30 6.14 0.01
N PHE A 51 -6.10 6.54 -0.39
CA PHE A 51 -4.89 6.31 0.40
C PHE A 51 -3.83 7.39 0.19
N ILE A 52 -2.93 7.50 1.15
CA ILE A 52 -1.67 8.24 1.00
C ILE A 52 -0.59 7.28 0.53
N ASN A 53 0.15 7.65 -0.50
CA ASN A 53 1.31 6.93 -1.01
C ASN A 53 2.57 7.73 -0.67
N VAL A 54 3.49 7.15 0.10
CA VAL A 54 4.61 7.91 0.67
C VAL A 54 5.85 7.99 -0.21
N PHE A 55 6.05 7.05 -1.14
CA PHE A 55 7.18 7.02 -2.09
C PHE A 55 6.79 7.32 -3.53
N TYR A 56 5.70 8.05 -3.75
CA TYR A 56 5.43 8.50 -5.09
C TYR A 56 6.53 9.48 -5.53
N ALA A 57 6.86 9.51 -6.82
CA ALA A 57 8.01 10.27 -7.33
C ALA A 57 7.92 11.78 -7.01
N GLU A 58 6.71 12.30 -6.88
CA GLU A 58 6.42 13.69 -6.49
C GLU A 58 6.24 13.86 -4.97
N GLY A 59 6.78 12.94 -4.18
CA GLY A 59 6.65 12.89 -2.72
C GLY A 59 5.34 12.26 -2.25
N VAL A 60 4.94 12.60 -1.02
CA VAL A 60 3.73 12.05 -0.38
C VAL A 60 2.49 12.56 -1.12
N GLN A 61 1.72 11.65 -1.73
CA GLN A 61 0.55 11.99 -2.55
C GLN A 61 -0.71 11.23 -2.13
N ASN A 62 -1.87 11.84 -2.37
CA ASN A 62 -3.17 11.21 -2.16
C ASN A 62 -3.67 10.57 -3.46
N PHE A 63 -4.14 9.33 -3.36
CA PHE A 63 -4.71 8.59 -4.48
C PHE A 63 -6.15 8.16 -4.18
N SER A 64 -6.97 8.12 -5.23
CA SER A 64 -8.31 7.55 -5.21
C SER A 64 -8.42 6.57 -6.38
N LEU A 65 -8.39 5.27 -6.10
CA LEU A 65 -8.35 4.22 -7.13
C LEU A 65 -9.53 3.27 -6.99
N GLN A 66 -9.99 2.75 -8.13
CA GLN A 66 -10.86 1.58 -8.15
C GLN A 66 -10.01 0.33 -8.35
N LEU A 67 -10.31 -0.72 -7.60
CA LEU A 67 -9.63 -2.00 -7.67
C LEU A 67 -10.65 -3.11 -7.92
N LYS A 68 -10.32 -4.02 -8.83
CA LYS A 68 -11.04 -5.29 -8.96
C LYS A 68 -10.29 -6.36 -8.20
N VAL A 69 -10.93 -6.91 -7.17
CA VAL A 69 -10.35 -7.96 -6.34
C VAL A 69 -10.26 -9.25 -7.15
N LEU A 70 -9.04 -9.76 -7.33
CA LEU A 70 -8.78 -11.02 -8.04
C LEU A 70 -8.62 -12.19 -7.06
N LYS A 71 -7.98 -11.94 -5.90
CA LYS A 71 -7.75 -12.95 -4.86
C LYS A 71 -7.69 -12.32 -3.48
N ARG A 72 -8.35 -12.95 -2.50
CA ARG A 72 -8.17 -12.71 -1.06
C ARG A 72 -7.54 -13.93 -0.43
N ALA A 73 -6.28 -13.81 -0.01
CA ALA A 73 -5.64 -14.77 0.86
C ALA A 73 -5.82 -14.34 2.32
N GLU A 74 -5.19 -15.05 3.25
CA GLU A 74 -5.21 -14.69 4.68
C GLU A 74 -4.44 -13.39 4.96
N ASN A 75 -3.26 -13.22 4.33
CA ASN A 75 -2.32 -12.13 4.62
C ASN A 75 -2.19 -11.08 3.51
N TYR A 76 -2.87 -11.28 2.37
CA TYR A 76 -2.78 -10.37 1.24
C TYR A 76 -4.02 -10.39 0.34
N LEU A 77 -4.15 -9.32 -0.43
CA LEU A 77 -5.09 -9.10 -1.51
C LEU A 77 -4.33 -8.94 -2.83
N VAL A 78 -4.80 -9.57 -3.90
CA VAL A 78 -4.37 -9.26 -5.27
C VAL A 78 -5.52 -8.58 -5.99
N SER A 79 -5.23 -7.49 -6.67
CA SER A 79 -6.22 -6.71 -7.41
C SER A 79 -5.68 -6.15 -8.71
N GLU A 80 -6.54 -6.09 -9.73
CA GLU A 80 -6.32 -5.27 -10.92
C GLU A 80 -6.65 -3.81 -10.59
N ILE A 81 -5.79 -2.87 -11.01
CA ILE A 81 -5.99 -1.43 -10.80
C ILE A 81 -6.83 -0.89 -11.95
N ILE A 82 -7.94 -0.19 -11.68
CA ILE A 82 -8.77 0.38 -12.75
C ILE A 82 -8.56 1.90 -12.78
N TYR A 83 -7.90 2.38 -13.84
CA TYR A 83 -7.76 3.82 -14.11
C TYR A 83 -8.97 4.36 -14.88
N ASN A 84 -9.42 3.62 -15.90
CA ASN A 84 -10.54 3.99 -16.76
C ASN A 84 -11.54 2.84 -16.81
N ALA A 85 -12.85 3.14 -16.76
CA ALA A 85 -13.91 2.13 -16.68
C ALA A 85 -13.99 1.19 -17.91
N ASN A 86 -13.41 1.59 -19.03
CA ASN A 86 -13.48 0.88 -20.32
C ASN A 86 -12.15 0.23 -20.73
N GLU A 87 -11.10 0.32 -19.90
CA GLU A 87 -9.78 -0.23 -20.20
C GLU A 87 -9.37 -1.22 -19.11
N THR A 88 -8.98 -2.43 -19.52
CA THR A 88 -8.27 -3.36 -18.65
C THR A 88 -6.90 -2.78 -18.38
N SER A 89 -6.56 -2.58 -17.11
CA SER A 89 -5.19 -2.18 -16.79
C SER A 89 -4.29 -3.40 -16.80
N GLU A 90 -3.13 -3.25 -17.40
CA GLU A 90 -2.06 -4.23 -17.28
C GLU A 90 -1.43 -4.24 -15.87
N ARG A 91 -1.84 -3.33 -14.97
CA ARG A 91 -1.29 -3.22 -13.62
C ARG A 91 -2.11 -3.96 -12.58
N CYS A 92 -1.41 -4.78 -11.83
CA CYS A 92 -1.92 -5.40 -10.61
C CYS A 92 -1.23 -4.82 -9.38
N ALA A 93 -1.98 -4.73 -8.29
CA ALA A 93 -1.46 -4.46 -6.96
C ALA A 93 -1.60 -5.70 -6.08
N VAL A 94 -0.54 -5.99 -5.32
CA VAL A 94 -0.57 -6.85 -4.15
C VAL A 94 -0.58 -5.94 -2.93
N ILE A 95 -1.60 -6.07 -2.09
CA ILE A 95 -1.76 -5.33 -0.84
C ILE A 95 -1.68 -6.32 0.30
N SER A 96 -0.73 -6.13 1.22
CA SER A 96 -0.52 -7.03 2.37
C SER A 96 -0.37 -6.25 3.66
N HIS A 97 -0.35 -6.97 4.79
CA HIS A 97 0.16 -6.41 6.03
C HIS A 97 1.56 -5.83 5.79
N ILE A 98 1.83 -4.69 6.41
CA ILE A 98 3.16 -4.07 6.40
C ILE A 98 3.92 -4.49 7.64
N GLU A 99 5.23 -4.70 7.46
CA GLU A 99 6.15 -5.12 8.52
C GLU A 99 7.47 -4.36 8.36
N PHE A 100 8.26 -4.29 9.43
CA PHE A 100 9.57 -3.66 9.37
C PHE A 100 10.50 -4.31 8.34
N GLU A 101 10.52 -5.64 8.26
CA GLU A 101 11.35 -6.35 7.28
C GLU A 101 10.90 -6.07 5.83
N TRP A 102 9.61 -5.83 5.61
CA TRP A 102 9.12 -5.38 4.30
C TRP A 102 9.67 -3.99 3.95
N VAL A 103 9.58 -3.03 4.89
CA VAL A 103 10.11 -1.67 4.68
C VAL A 103 11.61 -1.69 4.46
N LYS A 104 12.36 -2.44 5.28
CA LYS A 104 13.81 -2.60 5.15
C LYS A 104 14.21 -3.16 3.79
N ARG A 105 13.45 -4.14 3.26
CA ARG A 105 13.75 -4.80 1.98
C ARG A 105 13.37 -3.94 0.78
N PHE A 106 12.22 -3.28 0.81
CA PHE A 106 11.64 -2.62 -0.37
C PHE A 106 11.75 -1.08 -0.35
N CYS A 107 12.08 -0.50 0.80
CA CYS A 107 12.30 0.94 0.98
C CYS A 107 13.62 1.20 1.75
N PRO A 108 14.76 0.71 1.25
CA PRO A 108 16.02 0.72 2.00
C PRO A 108 16.51 2.14 2.32
N GLU A 109 16.25 3.12 1.46
CA GLU A 109 16.63 4.51 1.70
C GLU A 109 15.88 5.12 2.90
N LEU A 110 14.59 4.81 3.07
CA LEU A 110 13.84 5.20 4.26
C LEU A 110 14.44 4.56 5.51
N TRP A 111 14.70 3.26 5.43
CA TRP A 111 15.26 2.51 6.56
C TRP A 111 16.61 3.08 7.00
N TYR A 112 17.46 3.46 6.04
CA TYR A 112 18.77 4.02 6.31
C TYR A 112 18.71 5.44 6.88
N ASN A 113 17.87 6.30 6.31
CA ASN A 113 17.80 7.72 6.71
C ASN A 113 16.93 7.95 7.97
N ARG A 114 15.98 7.05 8.25
CA ARG A 114 15.05 7.11 9.38
C ARG A 114 14.91 5.72 10.00
N PRO A 115 15.97 5.15 10.59
CA PRO A 115 15.86 3.83 11.22
C PRO A 115 14.86 3.88 12.37
N PRO A 116 14.11 2.80 12.69
CA PRO A 116 13.15 2.81 13.80
C PRO A 116 13.77 3.23 15.15
N SER A 117 15.06 2.97 15.36
CA SER A 117 15.81 3.41 16.54
C SER A 117 15.97 4.94 16.67
N SER A 118 15.66 5.70 15.62
CA SER A 118 15.69 7.16 15.60
C SER A 118 14.34 7.80 15.95
N CYS A 119 13.28 7.00 16.08
CA CYS A 119 11.95 7.50 16.41
C CYS A 119 11.73 7.56 17.93
N SER A 120 10.97 8.57 18.34
CA SER A 120 10.64 8.92 19.73
C SER A 120 9.55 8.03 20.35
N SER A 121 8.96 7.11 19.58
CA SER A 121 7.85 6.26 20.01
C SER A 121 8.31 5.23 21.05
N ILE A 122 7.53 5.16 22.13
CA ILE A 122 7.75 4.31 23.32
C ILE A 122 7.69 2.81 22.97
N ASP A 123 7.11 2.43 21.82
CA ASP A 123 7.15 1.07 21.27
C ASP A 123 7.89 1.03 19.92
N SER A 124 9.22 0.95 19.97
CA SER A 124 10.10 0.73 18.79
C SER A 124 9.77 -0.53 17.96
N ASN A 125 8.85 -1.36 18.44
CA ASN A 125 8.37 -2.59 17.78
C ASN A 125 7.06 -2.41 16.98
N SER A 126 6.44 -1.21 16.97
CA SER A 126 5.21 -0.95 16.22
C SER A 126 5.51 -0.26 14.88
N ILE A 127 5.36 -1.00 13.78
CA ILE A 127 5.49 -0.45 12.41
C ILE A 127 4.51 0.71 12.15
N THR A 128 3.31 0.63 12.72
CA THR A 128 2.27 1.66 12.59
C THR A 128 2.70 2.97 13.24
N GLU A 129 3.22 2.92 14.47
CA GLU A 129 3.66 4.11 15.19
C GLU A 129 4.87 4.75 14.50
N TYR A 130 5.82 3.93 14.07
CA TYR A 130 6.97 4.36 13.28
C TYR A 130 6.53 5.11 12.01
N LEU A 131 5.67 4.53 11.18
CA LEU A 131 5.21 5.17 9.94
C LEU A 131 4.34 6.42 10.22
N ASN A 132 3.53 6.42 11.28
CA ASN A 132 2.80 7.61 11.70
C ASN A 132 3.74 8.74 12.10
N GLU A 133 4.80 8.45 12.85
CA GLU A 133 5.78 9.44 13.26
C GLU A 133 6.57 10.02 12.08
N VAL A 134 6.96 9.17 11.12
CA VAL A 134 7.72 9.60 9.95
C VAL A 134 6.86 10.42 8.98
N PHE A 135 5.59 10.05 8.78
CA PHE A 135 4.79 10.59 7.66
C PHE A 135 3.54 11.36 8.06
N LEU A 136 2.97 11.16 9.25
CA LEU A 136 1.69 11.75 9.66
C LEU A 136 1.80 12.76 10.80
N LYS A 137 2.83 12.70 11.65
CA LYS A 137 3.07 13.73 12.67
C LYS A 137 3.61 15.00 11.97
N ARG A 138 2.78 16.06 11.97
CA ARG A 138 3.19 17.45 11.76
C ARG A 138 2.96 18.22 13.05
#